data_AF-A0AAD0XEE7-F1
#
_entry.id   AF-A0AAD0XEE7-F1
#
_cell.length_a   1.000
_cell.length_b   1.000
_cell.length_c   1.000
_cell.angle_alpha   90.00
_cell.angle_beta   90.00
_cell.angle_gamma   90.00
#
_symmetry.space_group_name_H-M   'P 1'
#
loop_
_entity.id
_entity.type
_entity.pdbx_description
1 polymer ?
#
loop_
_entity_poly.entity_id
_entity_poly.type
_entity_poly.pdbx_seq_one_letter_code
_entity_poly.pdbx_strand_id
1 'polypeptide(L)'
;MNTKNIAKNLFAGLLLSTAVGAAMAEAPYPAETQIVSTKSRAEVVAELQQARANGELLVTDQYPVDKPFVSTKTRAEVRAELQQARANGELLVSDQYPADKPFHSTLTRQQVQQELQQARSQGNAVSNAPDRSL
;
A
#
# COMPACT_ATOMS: atom_id res chain seq x y z
N MET A 1 -63.31 -27.51 -7.65
CA MET A 1 -62.79 -27.68 -9.03
C MET A 1 -62.07 -26.37 -9.38
N ASN A 2 -60.80 -26.28 -9.79
CA ASN A 2 -59.87 -27.28 -10.29
C ASN A 2 -58.44 -26.69 -10.18
N THR A 3 -57.69 -27.09 -9.15
CA THR A 3 -56.25 -26.84 -9.01
C THR A 3 -55.50 -27.79 -9.94
N LYS A 4 -55.08 -27.31 -11.11
CA LYS A 4 -54.24 -28.10 -12.02
C LYS A 4 -53.15 -27.23 -12.63
N ASN A 5 -51.91 -27.67 -12.39
CA ASN A 5 -50.67 -27.32 -13.10
C ASN A 5 -50.01 -26.03 -12.58
N ILE A 6 -48.89 -26.06 -11.85
CA ILE A 6 -47.53 -26.20 -12.41
C ILE A 6 -46.54 -26.69 -11.32
N ALA A 7 -46.92 -27.69 -10.54
CA ALA A 7 -45.94 -28.48 -9.74
C ALA A 7 -45.26 -29.53 -10.63
N LYS A 8 -44.41 -29.07 -11.56
CA LYS A 8 -43.48 -29.87 -12.40
C LYS A 8 -42.34 -28.91 -12.73
N ASN A 9 -41.21 -28.95 -12.02
CA ASN A 9 -40.05 -29.71 -12.48
C ASN A 9 -39.18 -30.12 -11.30
N LEU A 10 -39.19 -31.43 -11.06
CA LEU A 10 -38.33 -32.17 -10.15
C LEU A 10 -36.94 -32.34 -10.78
N PHE A 11 -35.91 -32.22 -9.93
CA PHE A 11 -34.68 -33.03 -9.91
C PHE A 11 -34.09 -33.53 -11.25
N ALA A 12 -32.99 -32.92 -11.71
CA ALA A 12 -31.96 -33.62 -12.47
C ALA A 12 -30.66 -32.78 -12.51
N GLY A 13 -29.57 -33.30 -11.95
CA GLY A 13 -28.25 -32.69 -12.13
C GLY A 13 -27.27 -32.82 -10.98
N LEU A 14 -27.28 -33.92 -10.22
CA LEU A 14 -26.11 -34.32 -9.45
C LEU A 14 -25.03 -34.74 -10.45
N LEU A 15 -24.02 -33.89 -10.68
CA LEU A 15 -22.75 -34.31 -11.25
C LEU A 15 -21.63 -33.93 -10.27
N LEU A 16 -21.25 -34.94 -9.52
CA LEU A 16 -20.04 -35.01 -8.71
C LEU A 16 -18.85 -35.24 -9.66
N SER A 17 -18.12 -34.19 -10.02
CA SER A 17 -16.83 -34.33 -10.71
C SER A 17 -15.69 -33.93 -9.78
N THR A 18 -15.12 -34.97 -9.16
CA THR A 18 -13.69 -35.24 -8.94
C THR A 18 -12.69 -34.08 -8.97
N ALA A 19 -11.92 -34.02 -7.89
CA ALA A 19 -10.72 -33.23 -7.66
C ALA A 19 -9.77 -33.13 -8.88
N VAL A 20 -9.28 -31.91 -9.14
CA VAL A 20 -8.07 -31.67 -9.93
C VAL A 20 -7.07 -30.89 -9.07
N GLY A 21 -6.02 -31.60 -8.68
CA GLY A 21 -4.61 -31.18 -8.67
C GLY A 21 -4.25 -29.86 -7.99
N ALA A 22 -3.53 -29.98 -6.85
CA ALA A 22 -2.70 -28.92 -6.31
C ALA A 22 -1.59 -28.54 -7.32
N ALA A 23 -1.84 -27.48 -8.07
CA ALA A 23 -0.82 -26.73 -8.80
C ALA A 23 -1.06 -25.24 -8.53
N MET A 24 -0.88 -24.81 -7.28
CA MET A 24 -0.67 -23.40 -6.97
C MET A 24 0.77 -23.06 -7.36
N ALA A 25 1.05 -23.08 -8.67
CA ALA A 25 2.24 -22.42 -9.19
C ALA A 25 2.09 -20.93 -8.87
N GLU A 26 3.16 -20.34 -8.33
CA GLU A 26 3.28 -18.92 -8.04
C GLU A 26 2.65 -18.10 -9.18
N ALA A 27 1.48 -17.52 -8.92
CA ALA A 27 0.78 -16.74 -9.93
C ALA A 27 1.69 -15.56 -10.27
N PRO A 28 2.06 -15.36 -11.55
CA PRO A 28 2.78 -14.17 -11.96
C PRO A 28 2.04 -12.94 -11.46
N TYR A 29 2.78 -11.98 -10.89
CA TYR A 29 2.20 -10.67 -10.60
C TYR A 29 1.47 -10.17 -11.85
N PRO A 30 0.19 -9.77 -11.74
CA PRO A 30 -0.56 -9.28 -12.89
C PRO A 30 0.16 -8.06 -13.46
N ALA A 31 0.20 -7.95 -14.78
CA ALA A 31 0.73 -6.76 -15.43
C ALA A 31 -0.05 -5.53 -14.93
N GLU A 32 0.68 -4.45 -14.61
CA GLU A 32 0.07 -3.20 -14.17
C GLU A 32 -0.89 -2.69 -15.25
N THR A 33 -2.18 -2.63 -14.92
CA THR A 33 -3.18 -2.02 -15.78
C THR A 33 -3.14 -0.51 -15.59
N GLN A 34 -2.90 0.23 -16.67
CA GLN A 34 -3.02 1.68 -16.64
C GLN A 34 -4.49 2.05 -16.41
N ILE A 35 -4.81 2.53 -15.21
CA ILE A 35 -6.12 3.08 -14.90
C ILE A 35 -6.15 4.53 -15.40
N VAL A 36 -6.87 4.76 -16.50
CA VAL A 36 -7.18 6.10 -16.99
C VAL A 36 -8.54 6.54 -16.48
N SER A 37 -8.63 7.72 -15.89
CA SER A 37 -9.91 8.31 -15.52
C SER A 37 -10.74 8.60 -16.78
N THR A 38 -12.02 8.23 -16.76
CA THR A 38 -12.98 8.62 -17.79
C THR A 38 -13.60 10.00 -17.54
N LYS A 39 -13.38 10.58 -16.36
CA LYS A 39 -13.89 11.91 -15.97
C LYS A 39 -12.94 13.02 -16.42
N SER A 40 -13.52 14.11 -16.91
CA SER A 40 -12.83 15.37 -17.14
C SER A 40 -12.36 15.99 -15.83
N ARG A 41 -11.36 16.88 -15.92
CA ARG A 41 -10.85 17.61 -14.76
C ARG A 41 -11.94 18.42 -14.04
N ALA A 42 -12.86 19.00 -14.79
CA ALA A 42 -13.96 19.79 -14.23
C ALA A 42 -14.93 18.93 -13.41
N GLU A 43 -15.26 17.73 -13.90
CA GLU A 43 -16.13 16.79 -13.18
C GLU A 43 -15.48 16.30 -11.89
N VAL A 44 -14.19 15.98 -11.91
CA VAL A 44 -13.45 15.58 -10.70
C VAL A 44 -13.44 16.70 -9.67
N VAL A 45 -13.25 17.95 -10.09
CA VAL A 45 -13.28 19.11 -9.17
C VAL A 45 -14.67 19.31 -8.57
N ALA A 46 -15.73 19.16 -9.36
CA ALA A 46 -17.10 19.30 -8.89
C ALA A 46 -17.45 18.22 -7.84
N GLU A 47 -17.10 16.96 -8.12
CA GLU A 47 -17.32 15.84 -7.19
C GLU A 47 -16.52 16.01 -5.89
N LEU A 48 -15.27 16.47 -5.99
CA LEU A 48 -14.46 16.76 -4.81
C LEU A 48 -15.10 17.85 -3.93
N GLN A 49 -15.65 18.91 -4.53
CA GLN A 49 -16.35 19.97 -3.79
C GLN A 49 -17.61 19.44 -3.11
N GLN A 50 -18.39 18.62 -3.82
CA GLN A 50 -19.60 17.99 -3.28
C GLN A 50 -19.27 17.07 -2.10
N ALA A 51 -18.26 16.19 -2.23
CA ALA A 51 -17.85 15.28 -1.17
C ALA A 51 -17.37 16.03 0.10
N ARG A 52 -16.69 17.18 -0.08
CA ARG A 52 -16.33 18.08 1.03
C ARG A 52 -17.56 18.69 1.68
N ALA A 53 -18.50 19.21 0.88
CA ALA A 53 -19.73 19.82 1.40
C ALA A 53 -20.61 18.81 2.15
N ASN A 54 -20.62 17.55 1.70
CA ASN A 54 -21.34 16.46 2.33
C ASN A 54 -20.62 15.88 3.57
N GLY A 55 -19.39 16.31 3.85
CA GLY A 55 -18.58 15.75 4.95
C GLY A 55 -18.14 14.30 4.72
N GLU A 56 -18.14 13.84 3.47
CA GLU A 56 -17.72 12.48 3.08
C GLU A 56 -16.19 12.31 3.12
N LEU A 57 -15.45 13.43 3.15
CA LEU A 57 -14.01 13.43 3.24
C LEU A 57 -13.56 13.81 4.65
N LEU A 58 -12.71 12.96 5.22
CA LEU A 58 -11.98 13.27 6.43
C LEU A 58 -10.88 14.30 6.09
N VAL A 59 -11.20 15.59 6.20
CA VAL A 59 -10.23 16.69 6.01
C VAL A 59 -9.53 16.96 7.33
N THR A 60 -8.66 16.06 7.75
CA THR A 60 -7.77 16.32 8.90
C THR A 60 -6.36 15.84 8.57
N ASP A 61 -5.37 16.67 8.90
CA ASP A 61 -3.95 16.29 8.89
C ASP A 61 -3.55 15.48 10.13
N GLN A 62 -4.53 15.07 10.96
CA GLN A 62 -4.26 14.21 12.10
C GLN A 62 -3.96 12.80 11.59
N TYR A 63 -2.67 12.54 11.42
CA TYR A 63 -2.19 11.17 11.46
C TYR A 63 -2.68 10.51 12.75
N PRO A 64 -3.19 9.27 12.69
CA PRO A 64 -3.50 8.54 13.90
C PRO A 64 -2.24 8.52 14.76
N VAL A 65 -2.33 9.10 15.95
CA VAL A 65 -1.24 9.08 16.92
C VAL A 65 -1.13 7.64 17.37
N ASP A 66 -0.09 6.94 16.91
CA ASP A 66 0.24 5.62 17.44
C ASP A 66 0.36 5.75 18.96
N LYS A 67 -0.39 4.92 19.68
CA LYS A 67 -0.28 4.90 21.14
C LYS A 67 1.18 4.62 21.48
N PRO A 68 1.81 5.42 22.37
CA PRO A 68 3.19 5.18 22.75
C PRO A 68 3.29 3.77 23.34
N PHE A 69 4.24 2.98 22.83
CA PHE A 69 4.54 1.68 23.39
C PHE A 69 5.04 1.85 24.83
N VAL A 70 4.41 1.15 25.77
CA VAL A 70 4.85 1.08 27.17
C VAL A 70 5.40 -0.32 27.40
N SER A 71 6.70 -0.41 27.69
CA SER A 71 7.32 -1.69 28.06
C SER A 71 6.69 -2.23 29.34
N THR A 72 6.34 -3.51 29.34
CA THR A 72 5.93 -4.23 30.55
C THR A 72 7.11 -4.69 31.40
N LYS A 73 8.34 -4.60 30.89
CA LYS A 73 9.58 -5.02 31.56
C LYS A 73 10.32 -3.84 32.17
N THR A 74 10.87 -4.06 33.36
CA THR A 74 11.81 -3.18 34.03
C THR A 74 13.18 -3.19 33.34
N ARG A 75 13.97 -2.15 33.59
CA ARG A 75 15.36 -2.07 33.09
C ARG A 75 16.23 -3.24 33.56
N ALA A 76 15.98 -3.78 34.75
CA ALA A 76 16.74 -4.91 35.28
C ALA A 76 16.46 -6.19 34.50
N GLU A 77 15.18 -6.47 34.21
CA GLU A 77 14.76 -7.64 33.43
C GLU A 77 15.31 -7.59 32.00
N VAL A 78 15.22 -6.42 31.34
CA VAL A 78 15.79 -6.25 30.00
C VAL A 78 17.30 -6.51 29.96
N ARG A 79 18.03 -6.10 31.01
CA ARG A 79 19.49 -6.37 31.09
C ARG A 79 19.79 -7.84 31.32
N ALA A 80 18.97 -8.53 32.11
CA ALA A 80 19.12 -9.97 32.34
C ALA A 80 18.89 -10.75 31.03
N GLU A 81 17.82 -10.42 30.31
CA GLU A 81 17.51 -11.03 29.00
C GLU A 81 18.61 -10.74 27.96
N LEU A 82 19.10 -9.51 27.90
CA LEU A 82 20.21 -9.15 27.01
C LEU A 82 21.47 -9.98 27.31
N GLN A 83 21.79 -10.20 28.58
CA GLN A 83 22.93 -11.02 28.97
C GLN A 83 22.73 -12.49 28.58
N GLN A 84 21.52 -13.02 28.78
CA GLN A 84 21.17 -14.38 28.39
C GLN A 84 21.25 -14.57 26.87
N ALA A 85 20.67 -13.66 26.09
CA ALA A 85 20.70 -13.72 24.63
C ALA A 85 22.13 -13.67 24.07
N ARG A 86 23.02 -12.88 24.70
CA ARG A 86 24.46 -12.89 24.38
C ARG A 86 25.13 -14.22 24.71
N ALA A 87 24.85 -14.79 25.89
CA ALA A 87 25.42 -16.07 26.31
C ALA A 87 24.95 -17.23 25.41
N ASN A 88 23.71 -17.17 24.94
CA ASN A 88 23.12 -18.15 24.04
C ASN A 88 23.54 -17.96 22.56
N GLY A 89 24.28 -16.90 22.24
CA GLY A 89 24.65 -16.58 20.86
C GLY A 89 23.47 -16.15 19.98
N GLU A 90 22.35 -15.76 20.58
CA GLU A 90 21.13 -15.30 19.87
C GLU A 90 21.30 -13.90 19.27
N LEU A 91 22.35 -13.18 19.70
CA LEU A 91 22.67 -11.84 19.21
C LEU A 91 23.96 -11.88 18.39
N LEU A 92 23.85 -11.43 17.13
CA LEU A 92 24.99 -11.00 16.34
C LEU A 92 25.60 -9.74 16.98
N VAL A 93 26.55 -9.93 17.88
CA VAL A 93 27.39 -8.84 18.40
C VAL A 93 28.49 -8.61 17.38
N SER A 94 28.19 -7.81 16.35
CA SER A 94 29.16 -7.36 15.36
C SER A 94 29.15 -5.84 15.31
N ASP A 95 30.33 -5.23 15.41
CA ASP A 95 30.53 -3.80 15.16
C ASP A 95 30.45 -3.46 13.66
N GLN A 96 30.29 -4.46 12.79
CA GLN A 96 30.03 -4.27 11.37
C GLN A 96 28.53 -4.08 11.16
N TYR A 97 28.07 -2.85 11.35
CA TYR A 97 26.95 -2.37 10.55
C TYR A 97 27.31 -2.59 9.07
N PRO A 98 26.44 -3.20 8.23
CA PRO A 98 26.67 -3.15 6.81
C PRO A 98 26.67 -1.67 6.42
N ALA A 99 27.83 -1.15 6.05
CA ALA A 99 27.89 0.14 5.40
C ALA A 99 27.13 -0.03 4.09
N ASP A 100 25.98 0.64 3.97
CA ASP A 100 25.34 0.80 2.68
C ASP A 100 26.41 1.30 1.71
N LYS A 101 26.55 0.62 0.56
CA LYS A 101 27.51 1.06 -0.46
C LYS A 101 27.20 2.53 -0.75
N PRO A 102 28.21 3.43 -0.74
CA PRO A 102 27.95 4.83 -1.05
C PRO A 102 27.31 4.92 -2.43
N PHE A 103 26.08 5.43 -2.49
CA PHE A 103 25.43 5.73 -3.76
C PHE A 103 26.10 6.96 -4.36
N HIS A 104 26.67 6.79 -5.55
CA HIS A 104 27.16 7.90 -6.35
C HIS A 104 26.21 8.07 -7.54
N SER A 105 25.62 9.26 -7.65
CA SER A 105 24.86 9.64 -8.84
C SER A 105 25.76 9.54 -10.07
N THR A 106 25.28 8.90 -11.12
CA THR A 106 25.91 8.93 -12.44
C THR A 106 25.64 10.25 -13.18
N LEU A 107 24.70 11.06 -12.67
CA LEU A 107 24.31 12.35 -13.24
C LEU A 107 24.99 13.52 -12.52
N THR A 108 25.42 14.49 -13.31
CA THR A 108 25.83 15.81 -12.84
C THR A 108 24.63 16.61 -12.33
N ARG A 109 24.89 17.62 -11.48
CA ARG A 109 23.85 18.54 -11.00
C ARG A 109 23.08 19.21 -12.14
N GLN A 110 23.75 19.54 -13.24
CA GLN A 110 23.12 20.18 -14.40
C GLN A 110 22.18 19.21 -15.12
N GLN A 111 22.56 17.95 -15.29
CA GLN A 111 21.70 16.93 -15.92
C GLN A 111 20.44 16.68 -15.09
N VAL A 112 20.57 16.58 -13.78
CA VAL A 112 19.41 16.43 -12.87
C VAL A 112 18.46 17.63 -12.97
N GLN A 113 18.98 18.85 -13.07
CA GLN A 113 18.14 20.04 -13.24
C GLN A 113 17.39 20.06 -14.58
N GLN A 114 18.04 19.61 -15.65
CA GLN A 114 17.42 19.50 -16.97
C GLN A 114 16.31 18.45 -16.98
N GLU A 115 16.57 17.27 -16.43
CA GLU A 115 15.59 16.19 -16.29
C GLU A 115 14.38 16.65 -15.46
N LEU A 116 14.62 17.33 -14.33
CA LEU A 116 13.55 17.88 -13.50
C LEU A 116 12.70 18.92 -14.26
N GLN A 117 13.32 19.80 -15.05
CA GLN A 117 12.59 20.78 -15.84
C GLN A 117 11.75 20.11 -16.94
N GLN A 118 12.28 19.08 -17.59
CA GLN A 118 11.55 18.29 -18.58
C GLN A 118 10.35 17.57 -17.93
N ALA A 119 10.56 16.89 -16.80
CA ALA A 119 9.50 16.20 -16.08
C ALA A 119 8.39 17.16 -15.61
N ARG A 120 8.73 18.40 -15.21
CA ARG A 120 7.76 19.45 -14.90
C ARG A 120 6.94 19.86 -16.12
N SER A 121 7.58 20.04 -17.27
CA SER A 121 6.88 20.39 -18.52
C SER A 121 5.92 19.29 -19.00
N GLN A 122 6.26 18.03 -18.70
CA GLN A 122 5.46 16.85 -19.05
C GLN A 122 4.39 16.52 -18.00
N GLY A 123 4.33 17.25 -16.87
CA GLY A 123 3.41 16.97 -15.76
C GLY A 123 3.77 15.73 -14.93
N ASN A 124 4.94 15.14 -15.16
CA ASN A 124 5.41 13.90 -14.52
C ASN A 124 6.17 14.16 -13.19
N ALA A 125 6.43 15.44 -12.85
CA ALA A 125 7.05 15.82 -11.59
C ALA A 125 6.08 16.63 -10.72
N VAL A 126 5.82 16.15 -9.50
CA VAL A 126 5.04 16.86 -8.49
C VAL A 126 5.88 18.03 -7.96
N SER A 127 5.40 19.26 -8.13
CA SER A 127 6.01 20.43 -7.48
C SER A 127 5.55 20.49 -6.02
N ASN A 128 6.45 20.23 -5.07
CA ASN A 128 6.22 20.56 -3.66
C ASN A 128 6.55 22.06 -3.44
N ALA A 129 5.82 22.94 -4.13
CA ALA A 129 5.89 24.38 -3.89
C ALA A 129 4.78 24.72 -2.88
N PRO A 130 5.08 25.26 -1.69
CA PRO A 130 4.04 25.81 -0.84
C PRO A 130 3.38 26.95 -1.63
N ASP A 131 2.06 26.89 -1.75
CA ASP A 131 1.25 27.90 -2.40
C ASP A 131 1.48 29.25 -1.70
N ARG A 132 2.35 30.10 -2.27
CA ARG A 132 2.58 31.47 -1.81
C ARG A 132 1.71 32.39 -2.65
N SER A 133 0.42 32.35 -2.38
CA SER A 133 -0.53 33.36 -2.85
C SER A 133 -1.15 34.04 -1.62
N LEU A 134 -0.64 35.25 -1.32
CA LEU A 134 -1.36 36.32 -0.62
C LEU A 134 -1.93 37.26 -1.68
#